data_AF-A0A380FA94-F1
#
_entry.id   AF-A0A380FA94-F1
#
_cell.length_a   1.000
_cell.length_b   1.000
_cell.length_c   1.000
_cell.angle_alpha   90.00
_cell.angle_beta   90.00
_cell.angle_gamma   90.00
#
_symmetry.space_group_name_H-M   'P 1'
#
loop_
_entity.id
_entity.type
_entity.pdbx_description
1 polymer ?
#
loop_
_entity_poly.entity_id
_entity_poly.type
_entity_poly.pdbx_seq_one_letter_code
_entity_poly.pdbx_strand_id
1 'polypeptide(L)'
;MPRGIILSLLICTVLYVIVSLIMTGVVPFKLFGQYEDHPVSAVLKYSGQNWISGIIDIGAILGMTTVMLVMLYGQTRVTYAMSKDGLMPKFFSKVNGKTDTPFIATWLFGMVSALLGGFVSIDALSEMVNIGTLSAFILVAISIIVLRKTAPHIPRKFKCPAVPIIPIFAIIFCLFLILNLDPITWLRFLVWLIIGFVVYFVYSRKHAILNH
;
A
#
# COMPACT_ATOMS: atom_id res chain seq x y z
N MET A 1 -16.42 9.92 3.59
CA MET A 1 -15.36 8.90 3.49
C MET A 1 -15.77 7.66 2.70
N PRO A 2 -16.82 6.89 3.06
CA PRO A 2 -17.09 5.59 2.39
C PRO A 2 -17.41 5.70 0.88
N ARG A 3 -18.25 6.68 0.50
CA ARG A 3 -18.58 6.92 -0.92
C ARG A 3 -17.35 7.32 -1.76
N GLY A 4 -16.41 8.06 -1.16
CA GLY A 4 -15.18 8.48 -1.82
C GLY A 4 -14.30 7.30 -2.18
N ILE A 5 -14.06 6.38 -1.23
CA ILE A 5 -13.22 5.18 -1.44
C ILE A 5 -13.81 4.28 -2.54
N ILE A 6 -15.12 4.03 -2.50
CA ILE A 6 -15.79 3.15 -3.48
C ILE A 6 -15.76 3.79 -4.88
N LEU A 7 -16.08 5.08 -4.98
CA LEU A 7 -16.12 5.79 -6.25
C LEU A 7 -14.72 5.90 -6.87
N SER A 8 -13.70 6.25 -6.08
CA SER A 8 -12.33 6.35 -6.57
C SER A 8 -11.82 4.99 -7.05
N LEU A 9 -12.09 3.91 -6.29
CA LEU A 9 -11.67 2.57 -6.69
C LEU A 9 -12.33 2.15 -8.00
N LEU A 10 -13.65 2.36 -8.15
CA LEU A 10 -14.39 1.97 -9.34
C LEU A 10 -13.88 2.72 -10.58
N ILE A 11 -13.68 4.04 -10.48
CA ILE A 11 -13.12 4.85 -11.57
C ILE A 11 -11.73 4.36 -11.94
N CYS A 12 -10.85 4.15 -10.97
CA CYS A 12 -9.49 3.66 -11.23
C CYS A 12 -9.50 2.28 -11.88
N THR A 13 -10.36 1.35 -11.44
CA THR A 13 -10.49 0.03 -12.05
C THR A 13 -10.91 0.10 -13.52
N VAL A 14 -11.92 0.93 -13.84
CA VAL A 14 -12.36 1.11 -15.22
C VAL A 14 -11.25 1.68 -16.09
N LEU A 15 -10.57 2.73 -15.61
CA LEU A 15 -9.42 3.31 -16.32
C LEU A 15 -8.30 2.29 -16.53
N TYR A 16 -8.00 1.46 -15.53
CA TYR A 16 -6.97 0.42 -15.62
C TYR A 16 -7.29 -0.62 -16.70
N VAL A 17 -8.55 -1.08 -16.77
CA VAL A 17 -9.01 -2.00 -17.82
C VAL A 17 -8.90 -1.38 -19.21
N ILE A 18 -9.35 -0.13 -19.36
CA ILE A 18 -9.28 0.59 -20.65
C ILE A 18 -7.82 0.75 -21.09
N VAL A 19 -6.95 1.22 -20.20
CA VAL A 19 -5.53 1.44 -20.51
C VAL A 19 -4.85 0.11 -20.86
N SER A 20 -5.09 -0.96 -20.10
CA SER A 20 -4.54 -2.29 -20.40
C SER A 20 -5.00 -2.81 -21.77
N LEU A 21 -6.27 -2.61 -22.13
CA LEU A 21 -6.80 -3.03 -23.44
C LEU A 21 -6.15 -2.24 -24.58
N ILE A 22 -6.02 -0.91 -24.43
CA ILE A 22 -5.35 -0.06 -25.43
C ILE A 22 -3.89 -0.46 -25.60
N MET A 23 -3.17 -0.66 -24.49
CA MET A 23 -1.74 -1.01 -24.53
C MET A 23 -1.52 -2.36 -25.25
N THR A 24 -2.25 -3.39 -24.85
CA THR A 24 -2.17 -4.72 -25.47
C THR A 24 -2.69 -4.76 -26.91
N GLY A 25 -3.59 -3.85 -27.27
CA GLY A 25 -4.10 -3.71 -28.64
C GLY A 25 -3.12 -3.02 -29.61
N VAL A 26 -2.28 -2.11 -29.12
CA VAL A 26 -1.33 -1.34 -29.95
C VAL A 26 0.02 -2.04 -30.11
N VAL A 27 0.53 -2.67 -29.05
CA VAL A 27 1.85 -3.33 -29.06
C VAL A 27 1.70 -4.83 -28.76
N PRO A 28 2.33 -5.73 -29.54
CA PRO A 28 2.32 -7.16 -29.25
C PRO A 28 2.91 -7.45 -27.86
N PHE A 29 2.25 -8.31 -27.08
CA PHE A 29 2.62 -8.64 -25.70
C PHE A 29 4.10 -9.02 -25.49
N LYS A 30 4.73 -9.61 -26.52
CA LYS A 30 6.14 -10.05 -26.48
C LYS A 30 7.16 -8.91 -26.45
N LEU A 31 6.78 -7.72 -26.90
CA LEU A 31 7.64 -6.53 -26.94
C LEU A 31 7.59 -5.71 -25.64
N PHE A 32 6.61 -5.95 -24.77
CA PHE A 32 6.46 -5.20 -23.52
C PHE A 32 7.57 -5.49 -22.50
N GLY A 33 8.17 -6.67 -22.53
CA GLY A 33 9.29 -7.00 -21.64
C GLY A 33 10.57 -6.17 -21.89
N GLN A 34 10.61 -5.36 -22.95
CA GLN A 34 11.71 -4.43 -23.23
C GLN A 34 11.45 -2.99 -22.75
N TYR A 35 10.24 -2.69 -22.26
CA TYR A 35 9.78 -1.34 -21.92
C TYR A 35 9.17 -1.25 -20.52
N GLU A 36 9.73 -1.99 -19.55
CA GLU A 36 9.16 -2.13 -18.20
C GLU A 36 9.11 -0.81 -17.42
N ASP A 37 10.08 0.10 -17.64
CA ASP A 37 10.18 1.35 -16.89
C ASP A 37 9.08 2.37 -17.21
N HIS A 38 8.60 2.39 -18.46
CA HIS A 38 7.64 3.40 -18.95
C HIS A 38 6.77 2.86 -20.09
N PRO A 39 5.90 1.87 -19.82
CA PRO A 39 5.25 1.10 -20.87
C PRO A 39 4.20 1.90 -21.65
N VAL A 40 3.54 2.89 -21.02
CA VAL A 40 2.53 3.73 -21.68
C VAL A 40 3.16 4.66 -22.72
N SER A 41 4.28 5.31 -22.39
CA SER A 41 5.01 6.16 -23.33
C SER A 41 5.71 5.36 -24.41
N ALA A 42 6.23 4.18 -24.09
CA ALA A 42 6.80 3.28 -25.10
C ALA A 42 5.79 2.92 -26.21
N VAL A 43 4.54 2.63 -25.86
CA VAL A 43 3.45 2.37 -26.82
C VAL A 43 3.21 3.57 -27.73
N LEU A 44 3.24 4.78 -27.19
CA LEU A 44 3.02 6.01 -27.98
C LEU A 44 4.20 6.33 -28.89
N LYS A 45 5.43 6.11 -28.42
CA LYS A 45 6.64 6.23 -29.26
C LYS A 45 6.61 5.21 -30.39
N TYR A 46 6.19 3.98 -30.12
CA TYR A 46 6.02 2.94 -31.15
C TYR A 46 4.97 3.32 -32.20
N SER A 47 3.88 3.98 -31.77
CA SER A 47 2.83 4.50 -32.66
C SER A 47 3.22 5.79 -33.40
N GLY A 48 4.46 6.27 -33.25
CA GLY A 48 4.97 7.49 -33.90
C GLY A 48 4.57 8.80 -33.23
N GLN A 49 3.93 8.75 -32.06
CA GLN A 49 3.39 9.92 -31.33
C GLN A 49 4.34 10.43 -30.23
N ASN A 50 5.57 10.78 -30.63
CA ASN A 50 6.63 11.19 -29.69
C ASN A 50 6.28 12.45 -28.88
N TRP A 51 5.54 13.41 -29.44
CA TRP A 51 5.13 14.62 -28.73
C TRP A 51 4.17 14.31 -27.58
N ILE A 52 3.18 13.45 -27.83
CA ILE A 52 2.18 13.06 -26.82
C ILE A 52 2.83 12.24 -25.72
N SER A 53 3.78 11.36 -26.07
CA SER A 53 4.57 10.61 -25.10
C SER A 53 5.25 11.52 -24.08
N GLY A 54 5.87 12.63 -24.51
CA GLY A 54 6.56 13.54 -23.60
C GLY A 54 5.61 14.23 -22.60
N ILE A 55 4.41 14.59 -23.04
CA ILE A 55 3.38 15.16 -22.16
C ILE A 55 2.93 14.14 -21.10
N ILE A 56 2.74 12.88 -21.51
CA ILE A 56 2.33 11.81 -20.59
C ILE A 56 3.43 11.49 -19.59
N ASP A 57 4.70 11.46 -20.01
CA ASP A 57 5.83 11.23 -19.10
C ASP A 57 5.90 12.33 -18.02
N ILE A 58 5.71 13.60 -18.39
CA ILE A 58 5.63 14.72 -17.42
C ILE A 58 4.45 14.53 -16.47
N GLY A 59 3.27 14.16 -17.00
CA GLY A 59 2.09 13.87 -16.19
C GLY A 59 2.32 12.72 -15.22
N ALA A 60 3.01 11.66 -15.64
CA ALA A 60 3.37 10.51 -14.83
C ALA A 60 4.33 10.91 -13.70
N ILE A 61 5.35 11.73 -13.96
CA ILE A 61 6.30 12.21 -12.93
C ILE A 61 5.55 13.02 -11.86
N LEU A 62 4.71 13.97 -12.29
CA LEU A 62 3.91 14.78 -11.35
C LEU A 62 2.95 13.90 -10.55
N GLY A 63 2.27 12.96 -11.20
CA GLY A 63 1.36 12.01 -10.55
C GLY A 63 2.08 11.14 -9.52
N MET A 64 3.19 10.50 -9.89
CA MET A 64 3.97 9.65 -8.99
C MET A 64 4.48 10.44 -7.79
N THR A 65 4.94 11.67 -7.99
CA THR A 65 5.40 12.55 -6.89
C THR A 65 4.29 12.77 -5.87
N THR A 66 3.05 13.01 -6.31
CA THR A 66 1.92 13.18 -5.37
C THR A 66 1.63 11.90 -4.59
N VAL A 67 1.67 10.73 -5.23
CA VAL A 67 1.46 9.43 -4.56
C VAL A 67 2.56 9.17 -3.52
N MET A 68 3.82 9.45 -3.86
CA MET A 68 4.95 9.32 -2.94
C MET A 68 4.77 10.18 -1.69
N LEU A 69 4.34 11.44 -1.84
CA LEU A 69 4.07 12.34 -0.72
C LEU A 69 2.94 11.82 0.18
N VAL A 70 1.85 11.31 -0.42
CA VAL A 70 0.71 10.74 0.33
C VAL A 70 1.16 9.50 1.12
N MET A 71 1.97 8.63 0.53
CA MET A 71 2.47 7.41 1.19
C MET A 71 3.41 7.73 2.36
N LEU A 72 4.38 8.63 2.17
CA LEU A 72 5.29 9.07 3.24
C LEU A 72 4.54 9.74 4.40
N TYR A 73 3.55 10.57 4.08
CA TYR A 73 2.69 11.19 5.08
C TYR A 73 1.87 10.15 5.85
N GLY A 74 1.26 9.19 5.15
CA GLY A 74 0.50 8.10 5.75
C GLY A 74 1.35 7.27 6.72
N GLN A 75 2.53 6.82 6.28
CA GLN A 75 3.48 6.05 7.08
C GLN A 75 3.90 6.79 8.37
N THR A 76 4.17 8.09 8.23
CA THR A 76 4.56 8.94 9.35
C THR A 76 3.44 9.09 10.39
N ARG A 77 2.18 9.26 9.94
CA ARG A 77 1.00 9.38 10.82
C ARG A 77 0.67 8.08 11.54
N VAL A 78 0.75 6.94 10.86
CA VAL A 78 0.51 5.62 11.47
C VAL A 78 1.57 5.35 12.55
N THR A 79 2.84 5.61 12.26
CA THR A 79 3.93 5.43 13.23
C THR A 79 3.77 6.37 14.43
N TYR A 80 3.36 7.61 14.21
CA TYR A 80 3.04 8.55 15.29
C TYR A 80 1.92 8.04 16.21
N ALA A 81 0.82 7.53 15.63
CA ALA A 81 -0.28 6.94 16.40
C ALA A 81 0.18 5.70 17.18
N MET A 82 0.89 4.77 16.55
CA MET A 82 1.46 3.58 17.20
C MET A 82 2.44 3.95 18.33
N SER A 83 3.23 5.01 18.16
CA SER A 83 4.12 5.50 19.21
C SER A 83 3.37 6.11 20.38
N LYS A 84 2.25 6.79 20.14
CA LYS A 84 1.36 7.33 21.18
C LYS A 84 0.71 6.19 21.99
N ASP A 85 0.36 5.09 21.32
CA ASP A 85 -0.18 3.88 21.96
C ASP A 85 0.90 3.05 22.69
N GLY A 86 2.17 3.49 22.65
CA GLY A 86 3.30 2.82 23.31
C GLY A 86 3.82 1.57 22.58
N LEU A 87 3.30 1.28 21.38
CA LEU A 87 3.71 0.15 20.55
C LEU A 87 5.07 0.39 19.87
N MET A 88 5.45 1.65 19.68
CA MET A 88 6.72 2.10 19.09
C MET A 88 7.50 3.01 20.08
N PRO A 89 8.84 3.14 19.92
CA PRO A 89 9.66 4.05 20.73
C PRO A 89 9.13 5.49 20.75
N LYS A 90 9.06 6.10 21.94
CA LYS A 90 8.48 7.45 22.16
C LYS A 90 9.12 8.56 21.32
N PHE A 91 10.32 8.37 20.79
CA PHE A 91 10.96 9.35 19.92
C PHE A 91 10.16 9.61 18.62
N PHE A 92 9.39 8.63 18.14
CA PHE A 92 8.51 8.79 16.97
C PHE A 92 7.27 9.64 17.26
N SER A 93 6.89 9.80 18.54
CA SER A 93 5.82 10.70 18.98
C SER A 93 6.29 12.14 19.25
N LYS A 94 7.59 12.41 19.18
CA LYS A 94 8.12 13.77 19.42
C LYS A 94 7.88 14.65 18.19
N VAL A 95 6.94 15.58 18.32
CA VAL A 95 6.62 16.57 17.29
C VAL A 95 7.50 17.81 17.45
N ASN A 96 7.85 18.44 16.33
CA ASN A 96 8.58 19.70 16.34
C ASN A 96 7.64 20.85 16.75
N GLY A 97 8.04 21.66 17.73
CA GLY A 97 7.17 22.69 18.35
C GLY A 97 6.76 23.87 17.45
N LYS A 98 7.26 23.94 16.21
CA LYS A 98 6.86 24.98 15.23
C LYS A 98 5.97 24.45 14.10
N THR A 99 6.05 23.15 13.79
CA THR A 99 5.38 22.56 12.62
C THR A 99 4.43 21.43 12.99
N ASP A 100 4.34 21.04 14.27
CA ASP A 100 3.53 19.92 14.79
C ASP A 100 3.67 18.62 13.98
N THR A 101 4.82 18.46 13.32
CA THR A 101 5.16 17.30 12.50
C THR A 101 6.22 16.46 13.21
N PRO A 102 6.11 15.12 13.15
CA PRO A 102 7.12 14.22 13.69
C PRO A 102 8.34 14.18 12.76
N PHE A 103 9.16 15.23 12.82
CA PHE A 103 10.30 15.47 11.93
C PHE A 103 11.27 14.28 11.84
N ILE A 104 11.54 13.62 12.97
CA ILE A 104 12.45 12.47 13.05
C ILE A 104 11.91 11.29 12.22
N ALA A 105 10.60 11.03 12.31
CA ALA A 105 9.94 9.95 11.57
C ALA A 105 10.01 10.21 10.06
N THR A 106 9.72 11.45 9.64
CA THR A 106 9.77 11.83 8.23
C THR A 106 11.16 11.67 7.63
N TRP A 107 12.21 12.14 8.32
CA TRP A 107 13.59 12.00 7.84
C TRP A 107 14.05 10.55 7.80
N LEU A 108 13.71 9.76 8.84
CA LEU A 108 14.07 8.35 8.88
C LEU A 108 13.42 7.58 7.72
N PHE A 109 12.10 7.70 7.55
CA PHE A 109 11.39 6.97 6.50
C PHE A 109 11.71 7.49 5.10
N GLY A 110 11.97 8.79 4.95
CA GLY A 110 12.46 9.36 3.69
C GLY A 110 13.83 8.81 3.31
N MET A 111 14.78 8.78 4.25
CA MET A 111 16.12 8.25 4.01
C MET A 111 16.10 6.74 3.74
N VAL A 112 15.32 5.97 4.51
CA VAL A 112 15.16 4.52 4.27
C VAL A 112 14.52 4.27 2.90
N SER A 113 13.47 5.02 2.54
CA SER A 113 12.83 4.89 1.23
C SER A 113 13.78 5.24 0.09
N ALA A 114 14.61 6.28 0.24
CA ALA A 114 15.61 6.67 -0.74
C ALA A 114 16.69 5.60 -0.93
N LEU A 115 17.17 4.99 0.17
CA LEU A 115 18.13 3.89 0.11
C LEU A 115 17.52 2.65 -0.56
N LEU A 116 16.32 2.25 -0.14
CA LEU A 116 15.65 1.09 -0.73
C LEU A 116 15.35 1.29 -2.21
N GLY A 117 14.91 2.48 -2.62
CA GLY A 117 14.66 2.80 -4.02
C GLY A 117 15.93 2.86 -4.89
N GLY A 118 17.10 3.13 -4.30
CA GLY A 118 18.38 3.16 -5.02
C GLY A 118 19.07 1.80 -5.13
N PHE A 119 18.86 0.89 -4.17
CA PHE A 119 19.61 -0.37 -4.06
C PHE A 119 18.78 -1.64 -4.30
N VAL A 120 17.44 -1.55 -4.29
CA VAL A 120 16.55 -2.71 -4.46
C VAL A 120 15.76 -2.59 -5.75
N SER A 121 15.65 -3.68 -6.51
CA SER A 121 14.89 -3.70 -7.76
C SER A 121 13.39 -3.45 -7.52
N ILE A 122 12.74 -2.83 -8.50
CA ILE A 122 11.31 -2.50 -8.43
C ILE A 122 10.44 -3.76 -8.27
N ASP A 123 10.81 -4.87 -8.90
CA ASP A 123 10.07 -6.13 -8.80
C ASP A 123 10.08 -6.67 -7.38
N ALA A 124 11.25 -6.70 -6.74
CA ALA A 124 11.38 -7.14 -5.37
C ALA A 124 10.60 -6.24 -4.41
N LEU A 125 10.62 -4.92 -4.60
CA LEU A 125 9.84 -3.97 -3.81
C LEU A 125 8.33 -4.16 -4.02
N SER A 126 7.90 -4.34 -5.27
CA SER A 126 6.51 -4.55 -5.66
C SER A 126 5.95 -5.82 -5.02
N GLU A 127 6.68 -6.93 -5.10
CA GLU A 127 6.30 -8.19 -4.46
C GLU A 127 6.17 -8.05 -2.93
N MET A 128 7.11 -7.35 -2.29
CA MET A 128 7.07 -7.10 -0.83
C MET A 128 5.88 -6.22 -0.42
N VAL A 129 5.56 -5.19 -1.21
CA VAL A 129 4.39 -4.33 -0.98
C VAL A 129 3.09 -5.11 -1.22
N ASN A 130 3.05 -5.95 -2.24
CA ASN A 130 1.87 -6.77 -2.58
C ASN A 130 1.54 -7.75 -1.46
N ILE A 131 2.50 -8.56 -0.99
CA ILE A 131 2.25 -9.51 0.10
C ILE A 131 1.83 -8.81 1.39
N GLY A 132 2.44 -7.66 1.70
CA GLY A 132 2.09 -6.86 2.87
C GLY A 132 0.67 -6.27 2.80
N THR A 133 0.31 -5.70 1.65
CA THR A 133 -1.00 -5.08 1.42
C THR A 133 -2.12 -6.11 1.38
N LEU A 134 -1.91 -7.23 0.68
CA LEU A 134 -2.88 -8.33 0.64
C LEU A 134 -3.10 -8.93 2.03
N SER A 135 -2.03 -9.10 2.82
CA SER A 135 -2.14 -9.55 4.21
C SER A 135 -2.93 -8.57 5.07
N ALA A 136 -2.70 -7.26 4.92
CA ALA A 136 -3.49 -6.23 5.60
C ALA A 136 -4.97 -6.26 5.19
N PHE A 137 -5.29 -6.49 3.91
CA PHE A 137 -6.67 -6.64 3.45
C PHE A 137 -7.36 -7.87 4.03
N ILE A 138 -6.67 -9.01 4.15
CA ILE A 138 -7.19 -10.19 4.85
C ILE A 138 -7.51 -9.85 6.31
N LEU A 139 -6.58 -9.20 7.02
CA LEU A 139 -6.78 -8.79 8.41
C LEU A 139 -7.97 -7.84 8.57
N VAL A 140 -8.14 -6.87 7.67
CA VAL A 140 -9.30 -5.95 7.67
C VAL A 140 -10.60 -6.71 7.40
N ALA A 141 -10.61 -7.64 6.44
CA ALA A 141 -11.78 -8.46 6.14
C ALA A 141 -12.20 -9.32 7.34
N ILE A 142 -11.25 -9.97 8.02
CA ILE A 142 -11.49 -10.70 9.26
C ILE A 142 -12.00 -9.75 10.35
N SER A 143 -11.37 -8.59 10.52
CA SER A 143 -11.76 -7.58 11.50
C SER A 143 -13.22 -7.12 11.32
N ILE A 144 -13.72 -7.02 10.09
CA ILE A 144 -15.13 -6.71 9.80
C ILE A 144 -16.06 -7.82 10.32
N ILE A 145 -15.70 -9.09 10.14
CA ILE A 145 -16.49 -10.24 10.64
C ILE A 145 -16.47 -10.25 12.17
N VAL A 146 -15.30 -10.09 12.79
CA VAL A 146 -15.12 -10.08 14.25
C VAL A 146 -15.89 -8.91 14.88
N LEU A 147 -15.73 -7.69 14.35
CA LEU A 147 -16.42 -6.50 14.86
C LEU A 147 -17.95 -6.62 14.75
N ARG A 148 -18.45 -7.37 13.75
CA ARG A 148 -19.89 -7.65 13.64
C ARG A 148 -20.39 -8.57 14.75
N LYS A 149 -19.56 -9.48 15.27
CA LYS A 149 -19.89 -10.38 16.40
C LYS A 149 -19.64 -9.73 17.76
N THR A 150 -18.49 -9.07 17.96
CA THR A 150 -18.08 -8.55 19.27
C THR A 150 -18.78 -7.25 19.66
N ALA A 151 -19.04 -6.36 18.69
CA ALA A 151 -19.64 -5.05 18.98
C ALA A 151 -20.79 -4.71 18.00
N PRO A 152 -21.93 -5.42 18.11
CA PRO A 152 -23.05 -5.26 17.20
C PRO A 152 -23.78 -3.91 17.34
N HIS A 153 -23.76 -3.30 18.53
CA HIS A 153 -24.52 -2.09 18.85
C HIS A 153 -23.87 -0.76 18.42
N ILE A 154 -22.66 -0.79 17.85
CA ILE A 154 -21.98 0.44 17.42
C ILE A 154 -22.73 1.06 16.21
N PRO A 155 -23.05 2.37 16.22
CA PRO A 155 -23.69 3.04 15.09
C PRO A 155 -22.75 3.08 13.88
N ARG A 156 -23.16 2.44 12.78
CA ARG A 156 -22.37 2.33 11.53
C ARG A 156 -23.01 3.19 10.44
N LYS A 157 -22.34 4.28 10.04
CA LYS A 157 -22.78 5.17 8.93
C LYS A 157 -22.76 4.49 7.55
N PHE A 158 -21.95 3.45 7.38
CA PHE A 158 -21.93 2.57 6.20
C PHE A 158 -21.86 1.12 6.68
N LYS A 159 -22.68 0.24 6.10
CA LYS A 159 -22.68 -1.20 6.39
C LYS A 159 -22.29 -1.92 5.11
N CYS A 160 -21.24 -2.75 5.18
CA CYS A 160 -20.90 -3.64 4.07
C CYS A 160 -22.10 -4.55 3.77
N PRO A 161 -22.58 -4.59 2.51
CA PRO A 161 -23.66 -5.48 2.11
C PRO A 161 -23.23 -6.95 2.29
N ALA A 162 -24.18 -7.85 2.55
CA ALA A 162 -23.95 -9.30 2.55
C ALA A 162 -22.70 -9.81 3.33
N VAL A 163 -22.43 -9.29 4.54
CA VAL A 163 -21.48 -9.93 5.47
C VAL A 163 -22.16 -11.15 6.11
N PRO A 164 -21.52 -12.34 6.15
CA PRO A 164 -20.08 -12.56 6.00
C PRO A 164 -19.59 -12.90 4.59
N ILE A 165 -20.46 -13.00 3.59
CA ILE A 165 -20.13 -13.46 2.24
C ILE A 165 -19.07 -12.58 1.56
N ILE A 166 -19.25 -11.25 1.56
CA ILE A 166 -18.30 -10.34 0.90
C ILE A 166 -16.90 -10.40 1.54
N PRO A 167 -16.74 -10.30 2.87
CA PRO A 167 -15.43 -10.48 3.50
C PRO A 167 -14.79 -11.85 3.23
N ILE A 168 -15.57 -12.93 3.17
CA ILE A 168 -15.05 -14.27 2.87
C ILE A 168 -14.49 -14.31 1.44
N PHE A 169 -15.23 -13.80 0.45
CA PHE A 169 -14.70 -13.69 -0.92
C PHE A 169 -13.43 -12.84 -0.98
N ALA A 170 -13.39 -11.70 -0.28
CA ALA A 170 -12.20 -10.87 -0.23
C ALA A 170 -10.98 -11.64 0.32
N ILE A 171 -11.17 -12.44 1.38
CA ILE A 171 -10.10 -13.29 1.94
C ILE A 171 -9.66 -14.34 0.92
N ILE A 172 -10.60 -15.02 0.27
CA ILE A 172 -10.29 -16.06 -0.74
C ILE A 172 -9.51 -15.46 -1.91
N PHE A 173 -9.96 -14.34 -2.46
CA PHE A 173 -9.27 -13.66 -3.57
C PHE A 173 -7.87 -13.17 -3.16
N CYS A 174 -7.73 -12.57 -1.98
CA CYS A 174 -6.42 -12.14 -1.50
C CYS A 174 -5.48 -13.33 -1.28
N LEU A 175 -5.98 -14.42 -0.68
CA LEU A 175 -5.17 -15.62 -0.45
C LEU A 175 -4.74 -16.26 -1.77
N PHE A 176 -5.66 -16.33 -2.75
CA PHE A 176 -5.34 -16.80 -4.10
C PHE A 176 -4.21 -15.99 -4.73
N LEU A 177 -4.24 -14.66 -4.62
CA LEU A 177 -3.16 -13.81 -5.14
C LEU A 177 -1.84 -14.02 -4.38
N ILE A 178 -1.88 -14.16 -3.05
CA ILE A 178 -0.69 -14.44 -2.22
C ILE A 178 -0.03 -15.78 -2.63
N LEU A 179 -0.82 -16.79 -2.99
CA LEU A 179 -0.30 -18.09 -3.43
C LEU A 179 0.38 -18.05 -4.81
N ASN A 180 0.13 -17.01 -5.61
CA ASN A 180 0.78 -16.80 -6.91
C ASN A 180 2.06 -15.96 -6.83
N LEU A 181 2.46 -15.49 -5.62
CA LEU A 181 3.73 -14.78 -5.42
C LEU A 181 4.90 -15.76 -5.30
N ASP A 182 6.10 -15.27 -5.63
CA ASP A 182 7.34 -16.05 -5.52
C ASP A 182 7.55 -16.59 -4.08
N PRO A 183 7.92 -17.88 -3.91
CA PRO A 183 8.27 -18.45 -2.62
C PRO A 183 9.32 -17.64 -1.83
N ILE A 184 10.24 -16.93 -2.49
CA ILE A 184 11.21 -16.05 -1.82
C ILE A 184 10.51 -14.92 -1.05
N THR A 185 9.39 -14.42 -1.58
CA THR A 185 8.63 -13.32 -0.99
C THR A 185 7.87 -13.76 0.25
N TRP A 186 7.44 -15.02 0.30
CA TRP A 186 6.92 -15.63 1.53
C TRP A 186 7.97 -15.68 2.65
N LEU A 187 9.20 -16.08 2.33
CA LEU A 187 10.28 -16.11 3.31
C LEU A 187 10.57 -14.71 3.85
N ARG A 188 10.68 -13.71 2.97
CA ARG A 188 10.90 -12.31 3.35
C ARG A 188 9.79 -11.79 4.27
N PHE A 189 8.53 -12.09 3.93
CA PHE A 189 7.38 -11.71 4.74
C PHE A 189 7.41 -12.38 6.12
N LEU A 190 7.71 -13.67 6.18
CA LEU A 190 7.77 -14.43 7.44
C LEU A 190 8.89 -13.90 8.34
N VAL A 191 10.08 -13.61 7.79
CA VAL A 191 11.19 -12.97 8.51
C VAL A 191 10.75 -11.61 9.08
N TRP A 192 10.10 -10.77 8.28
CA TRP A 192 9.59 -9.48 8.74
C TRP A 192 8.55 -9.61 9.86
N LEU A 193 7.67 -10.61 9.75
CA LEU A 193 6.65 -10.92 10.75
C LEU A 193 7.29 -11.39 12.07
N ILE A 194 8.31 -12.24 12.00
CA ILE A 194 9.10 -12.64 13.18
C ILE A 194 9.75 -11.43 13.83
N ILE A 195 10.38 -10.53 13.06
CA ILE A 195 10.97 -9.29 13.59
C ILE A 195 9.88 -8.47 14.30
N GLY A 196 8.71 -8.31 13.68
CA GLY A 196 7.57 -7.63 14.28
C GLY A 196 7.13 -8.25 15.61
N PHE A 197 7.05 -9.59 15.69
CA PHE A 197 6.74 -10.29 16.92
C PHE A 197 7.82 -10.12 18.00
N VAL A 198 9.10 -10.19 17.63
CA VAL A 198 10.21 -9.98 18.56
C VAL A 198 10.14 -8.57 19.14
N VAL A 199 9.95 -7.54 18.31
CA VAL A 199 9.76 -6.16 18.77
C VAL A 199 8.54 -6.04 19.68
N TYR A 200 7.43 -6.69 19.32
CA TYR A 200 6.21 -6.69 20.12
C TYR A 200 6.43 -7.30 21.51
N PHE A 201 7.04 -8.48 21.61
CA PHE A 201 7.25 -9.17 22.89
C PHE A 201 8.34 -8.53 23.76
N VAL A 202 9.40 -8.00 23.15
CA VAL A 202 10.53 -7.38 23.87
C VAL A 202 10.18 -5.97 24.34
N TYR A 203 9.57 -5.17 23.46
CA TYR A 203 9.34 -3.74 23.72
C TYR A 203 7.86 -3.43 23.96
N SER A 204 6.99 -3.74 22.99
CA SER A 204 5.60 -3.26 23.01
C SER A 204 4.79 -3.83 24.17
N ARG A 205 4.97 -5.09 24.58
CA ARG A 205 4.25 -5.67 25.73
C ARG A 205 4.55 -4.96 27.05
N LYS A 206 5.76 -4.41 27.21
CA LYS A 206 6.18 -3.71 28.44
C LYS A 206 5.81 -2.23 28.42
N HIS A 207 5.57 -1.64 27.25
CA HIS A 207 5.34 -0.21 27.05
C HIS A 207 3.95 0.14 26.51
N ALA A 208 3.14 -0.86 26.14
CA ALA A 208 1.78 -0.65 25.66
C ALA A 208 0.93 -0.01 26.76
N ILE A 209 0.47 1.22 26.49
CA ILE A 209 -0.43 1.95 27.37
C ILE A 209 -1.86 1.64 26.91
N LEU A 210 -2.22 0.36 26.90
CA LEU A 210 -3.57 -0.12 26.60
C LEU A 210 -4.33 -0.21 27.93
N ASN A 211 -4.53 0.95 28.56
CA ASN A 211 -5.50 1.22 29.63
C ASN A 211 -5.28 2.65 30.12
N HIS A 212 -5.99 3.62 29.51
CA HIS A 212 -6.59 4.77 30.17
C HIS A 212 -7.61 5.41 29.24
#